data_AF-A0A3L9MGA0-F1
#
_entry.id   AF-A0A3L9MGA0-F1
#
_cell.length_a   1.000
_cell.length_b   1.000
_cell.length_c   1.000
_cell.angle_alpha   90.00
_cell.angle_beta   90.00
_cell.angle_gamma   90.00
#
_symmetry.space_group_name_H-M   'P 1'
#
loop_
_entity.id
_entity.type
_entity.pdbx_description
1 polymer ?
#
loop_
_entity_poly.entity_id
_entity_poly.type
_entity_poly.pdbx_seq_one_letter_code
_entity_poly.pdbx_strand_id
1 'polypeptide(L)'
;MIKSIQVSHHKFIFISIFFLMLVFSSGIYAKDSLNVMSKCDDEYEMSCDIYSSAGNNVKKVLEKVKSPVINKVNDNFFHIKTSCGSPCQIHFFINEYGGDFTDEYIVLNKKNYCLIESDSEKKFIYARILFGGKKEVLINLRDKEYNVLPSKLNYYSDFNEMSFFDENNNLHLIANDYGKILVNKVVKNPCKSK
;
A
#
# COMPACT_ATOMS: atom_id res chain seq x y z
N MET A 1 75.15 -25.57 25.59
CA MET A 1 74.63 -24.19 25.77
C MET A 1 73.60 -23.93 24.67
N ILE A 2 72.33 -24.29 24.89
CA ILE A 2 71.18 -23.89 24.05
C ILE A 2 70.00 -23.71 25.01
N LYS A 3 69.49 -22.47 25.08
CA LYS A 3 68.27 -22.11 25.83
C LYS A 3 67.05 -22.71 25.13
N SER A 4 66.20 -23.44 25.85
CA SER A 4 64.80 -23.58 25.46
C SER A 4 63.96 -22.68 26.36
N ILE A 5 63.21 -21.81 25.71
CA ILE A 5 62.30 -20.84 26.31
C ILE A 5 61.01 -21.59 26.61
N GLN A 6 60.69 -21.80 27.90
CA GLN A 6 59.32 -22.15 28.27
C GLN A 6 58.52 -20.87 28.46
N VAL A 7 57.79 -20.49 27.40
CA VAL A 7 56.73 -19.48 27.47
C VAL A 7 55.59 -20.03 28.33
N SER A 8 55.24 -19.24 29.36
CA SER A 8 54.12 -19.47 30.27
C SER A 8 52.80 -19.64 29.52
N HIS A 9 52.33 -20.89 29.41
CA HIS A 9 51.05 -21.26 28.77
C HIS A 9 49.80 -20.87 29.56
N HIS A 10 49.93 -20.35 30.79
CA HIS A 10 48.78 -20.12 31.67
C HIS A 10 48.09 -18.76 31.50
N LYS A 11 48.68 -17.79 30.78
CA LYS A 11 48.05 -16.48 30.57
C LYS A 11 47.20 -16.36 29.30
N PHE A 12 47.37 -17.26 28.32
CA PHE A 12 46.65 -17.17 27.04
C PHE A 12 45.27 -17.83 27.05
N ILE A 13 44.98 -18.74 27.98
CA ILE A 13 43.69 -19.47 28.01
C ILE A 13 42.58 -18.61 28.65
N PHE A 14 42.92 -17.71 29.57
CA PHE A 14 41.93 -16.88 30.27
C PHE A 14 41.36 -15.73 29.41
N ILE A 15 42.07 -15.28 28.38
CA ILE A 15 41.60 -14.18 27.51
C ILE A 15 40.64 -14.70 26.43
N SER A 16 40.70 -16.00 26.09
CA SER A 16 39.82 -16.60 25.06
C SER A 16 38.39 -16.84 25.57
N ILE A 17 38.21 -17.13 26.85
CA ILE A 17 36.88 -17.44 27.43
C ILE A 17 36.06 -16.18 27.72
N PHE A 18 36.72 -15.04 27.98
CA PHE A 18 36.02 -13.77 28.26
C PHE A 18 35.42 -13.13 26.99
N PHE A 19 35.89 -13.52 25.79
CA PHE A 19 35.35 -13.01 24.53
C PHE A 19 34.11 -13.79 24.03
N LEU A 20 33.85 -15.00 24.56
CA LEU A 20 32.68 -15.79 24.18
C LEU A 20 31.40 -15.38 24.93
N MET A 21 31.53 -14.70 26.07
CA MET A 21 30.40 -14.27 26.90
C MET A 21 29.86 -12.89 26.51
N LEU A 22 30.43 -12.17 25.55
CA LEU A 22 29.88 -10.89 25.06
C LEU A 22 28.86 -11.05 23.94
N VAL A 23 28.50 -12.28 23.56
CA VAL A 23 27.35 -12.55 22.67
C VAL A 23 26.06 -12.65 23.51
N PHE A 24 25.88 -11.73 24.46
CA PHE A 24 24.59 -11.53 25.11
C PHE A 24 23.67 -10.84 24.12
N SER A 25 22.79 -11.67 23.56
CA SER A 25 21.41 -11.33 23.24
C SER A 25 21.21 -9.91 22.70
N SER A 26 21.51 -9.70 21.42
CA SER A 26 20.58 -8.88 20.65
C SER A 26 19.26 -9.66 20.66
N GLY A 27 18.40 -9.35 21.63
CA GLY A 27 16.99 -9.70 21.52
C GLY A 27 16.55 -9.16 20.18
N ILE A 28 16.39 -10.04 19.19
CA ILE A 28 15.65 -9.72 17.99
C ILE A 28 14.22 -9.63 18.51
N TYR A 29 13.86 -8.47 19.05
CA TYR A 29 12.47 -8.12 19.24
C TYR A 29 11.91 -8.18 17.83
N ALA A 30 11.15 -9.23 17.55
CA ALA A 30 10.38 -9.31 16.32
C ALA A 30 9.63 -7.97 16.25
N LYS A 31 9.90 -7.17 15.22
CA LYS A 31 9.12 -5.95 14.98
C LYS A 31 7.67 -6.40 14.99
N ASP A 32 6.89 -5.89 15.91
CA ASP A 32 5.47 -6.15 16.03
C ASP A 32 4.83 -5.90 14.65
N SER A 33 4.56 -6.99 13.94
CA SER A 33 4.19 -6.90 12.53
C SER A 33 2.75 -6.41 12.42
N LEU A 34 2.53 -5.45 11.51
CA LEU A 34 1.19 -4.98 11.23
C LEU A 34 0.37 -6.16 10.70
N ASN A 35 -0.78 -6.40 11.32
CA ASN A 35 -1.76 -7.36 10.85
C ASN A 35 -3.12 -6.67 10.72
N VAL A 36 -3.91 -7.12 9.75
CA VAL A 36 -5.25 -6.59 9.47
C VAL A 36 -6.19 -7.77 9.29
N MET A 37 -7.29 -7.78 10.04
CA MET A 37 -8.29 -8.86 10.02
C MET A 37 -9.70 -8.31 9.97
N SER A 38 -10.62 -9.06 9.37
CA SER A 38 -12.05 -8.80 9.42
C SER A 38 -12.73 -9.68 10.49
N LYS A 39 -13.80 -9.17 11.08
CA LYS A 39 -14.79 -9.95 11.84
C LYS A 39 -16.17 -9.59 11.34
N CYS A 40 -16.94 -10.58 10.91
CA CYS A 40 -18.26 -10.36 10.33
C CYS A 40 -19.36 -10.85 11.28
N ASP A 41 -20.47 -10.12 11.30
CA ASP A 41 -21.64 -10.41 12.13
C ASP A 41 -22.54 -11.48 11.48
N ASP A 42 -22.31 -11.77 10.19
CA ASP A 42 -23.08 -12.71 9.38
C ASP A 42 -22.18 -13.51 8.42
N GLU A 43 -22.67 -14.67 7.97
CA GLU A 43 -21.96 -15.57 7.06
C GLU A 43 -21.84 -15.03 5.62
N TYR A 44 -22.66 -14.04 5.25
CA TYR A 44 -22.66 -13.43 3.91
C TYR A 44 -21.73 -12.22 3.83
N GLU A 45 -21.00 -11.92 4.91
CA GLU A 45 -20.10 -10.77 5.04
C GLU A 45 -20.81 -9.43 4.76
N MET A 46 -22.09 -9.31 5.09
CA MET A 46 -22.90 -8.11 4.85
C MET A 46 -22.66 -7.02 5.91
N SER A 47 -22.11 -7.37 7.07
CA SER A 47 -21.64 -6.46 8.10
C SER A 47 -20.35 -6.98 8.70
N CYS A 48 -19.22 -6.34 8.38
CA CYS A 48 -17.92 -6.70 8.92
C CYS A 48 -17.20 -5.49 9.52
N ASP A 49 -16.54 -5.71 10.64
CA ASP A 49 -15.59 -4.78 11.22
C ASP A 49 -14.17 -5.17 10.82
N ILE A 50 -13.34 -4.17 10.50
CA ILE A 50 -11.92 -4.36 10.23
C ILE A 50 -11.11 -3.90 11.42
N TYR A 51 -10.17 -4.73 11.83
CA TYR A 51 -9.23 -4.48 12.92
C TYR A 51 -7.80 -4.46 12.38
N SER A 52 -7.03 -3.48 12.84
CA SER A 52 -5.58 -3.43 12.69
C SER A 52 -4.94 -3.78 14.03
N SER A 53 -3.87 -4.57 14.00
CA SER A 53 -3.05 -4.85 15.18
C SER A 53 -1.58 -4.61 14.88
N ALA A 54 -0.90 -3.91 15.78
CA ALA A 54 0.55 -3.79 15.82
C ALA A 54 1.00 -4.14 17.25
N GLY A 55 1.52 -5.35 17.43
CA GLY A 55 1.85 -5.90 18.73
C GLY A 55 0.60 -6.18 19.54
N ASN A 56 0.56 -5.71 20.79
CA ASN A 56 -0.60 -5.84 21.67
C ASN A 56 -1.69 -4.77 21.44
N ASN A 57 -1.44 -3.81 20.55
CA ASN A 57 -2.38 -2.73 20.26
C ASN A 57 -3.33 -3.17 19.14
N VAL A 58 -4.57 -3.47 19.47
CA VAL A 58 -5.64 -3.76 18.51
C VAL A 58 -6.57 -2.56 18.40
N LYS A 59 -6.81 -2.10 17.17
CA LYS A 59 -7.67 -0.97 16.86
C LYS A 59 -8.70 -1.37 15.81
N LYS A 60 -9.98 -1.06 16.05
CA LYS A 60 -10.99 -1.08 14.99
C LYS A 60 -10.74 0.10 14.05
N VAL A 61 -10.59 -0.18 12.76
CA VAL A 61 -10.23 0.80 11.73
C VAL A 61 -11.37 1.06 10.76
N LEU A 62 -12.25 0.09 10.56
CA LEU A 62 -13.50 0.24 9.78
C LEU A 62 -14.62 -0.51 10.49
N GLU A 63 -15.85 -0.01 10.37
CA GLU A 63 -17.03 -0.59 10.99
C GLU A 63 -18.12 -0.86 9.93
N LYS A 64 -18.80 -2.00 10.05
CA LYS A 64 -19.97 -2.37 9.23
C LYS A 64 -19.74 -2.25 7.71
N VAL A 65 -18.55 -2.64 7.26
CA VAL A 65 -18.21 -2.70 5.82
C VAL A 65 -18.72 -3.99 5.21
N LYS A 66 -19.02 -3.99 3.90
CA LYS A 66 -19.58 -5.15 3.20
C LYS A 66 -18.53 -5.87 2.36
N SER A 67 -18.48 -7.20 2.49
CA SER A 67 -17.61 -8.12 1.74
C SER A 67 -16.16 -7.61 1.59
N PRO A 68 -15.45 -7.36 2.70
CA PRO A 68 -14.11 -6.80 2.65
C PRO A 68 -13.08 -7.82 2.16
N VAL A 69 -12.33 -7.46 1.12
CA VAL A 69 -11.17 -8.21 0.63
C VAL A 69 -9.90 -7.53 1.13
N ILE A 70 -9.17 -8.21 2.02
CA ILE A 70 -7.94 -7.69 2.64
C ILE A 70 -6.72 -8.25 1.90
N ASN A 71 -5.94 -7.37 1.26
CA ASN A 71 -4.70 -7.75 0.59
C ASN A 71 -3.49 -7.21 1.35
N LYS A 72 -2.62 -8.11 1.83
CA LYS A 72 -1.30 -7.71 2.33
C LYS A 72 -0.42 -7.31 1.15
N VAL A 73 0.02 -6.04 1.12
CA VAL A 73 0.91 -5.54 0.07
C VAL A 73 2.37 -5.75 0.46
N ASN A 74 2.71 -5.44 1.71
CA ASN A 74 3.98 -5.77 2.35
C ASN A 74 3.78 -5.83 3.88
N ASP A 75 4.85 -6.01 4.65
CA ASP A 75 4.77 -6.16 6.12
C ASP A 75 4.21 -4.96 6.87
N ASN A 76 4.22 -3.77 6.27
CA ASN A 76 3.72 -2.54 6.89
C ASN A 76 2.59 -1.90 6.09
N PHE A 77 2.01 -2.60 5.10
CA PHE A 77 1.00 -2.01 4.20
C PHE A 77 -0.05 -3.02 3.76
N PHE A 78 -1.32 -2.68 3.99
CA PHE A 78 -2.49 -3.43 3.56
C PHE A 78 -3.38 -2.58 2.66
N HIS A 79 -3.96 -3.22 1.65
CA HIS A 79 -4.99 -2.65 0.78
C HIS A 79 -6.27 -3.45 0.97
N ILE A 80 -7.31 -2.80 1.47
CA ILE A 80 -8.62 -3.38 1.70
C ILE A 80 -9.57 -2.84 0.63
N LYS A 81 -10.30 -3.74 -0.01
CA LYS A 81 -11.38 -3.40 -0.94
C LYS A 81 -12.70 -3.79 -0.29
N THR A 82 -13.69 -2.90 -0.26
CA THR A 82 -15.02 -3.21 0.27
C THR A 82 -16.11 -2.62 -0.63
N SER A 83 -17.30 -3.20 -0.57
CA SER A 83 -18.49 -2.70 -1.27
C SER A 83 -19.28 -1.71 -0.42
N CYS A 84 -19.73 -0.61 -1.02
CA CYS A 84 -20.73 0.30 -0.45
C CYS A 84 -22.13 0.09 -1.05
N GLY A 85 -22.31 -0.98 -1.86
CA GLY A 85 -23.49 -1.21 -2.70
C GLY A 85 -23.14 -1.03 -4.19
N SER A 86 -23.83 -1.69 -5.11
CA SER A 86 -23.50 -1.60 -6.54
C SER A 86 -23.77 -0.19 -7.10
N PRO A 87 -22.85 0.46 -7.84
CA PRO A 87 -21.52 0.01 -8.29
C PRO A 87 -20.34 0.50 -7.42
N CYS A 88 -20.62 1.04 -6.24
CA CYS A 88 -19.68 1.69 -5.34
C CYS A 88 -18.70 0.70 -4.68
N GLN A 89 -17.40 0.98 -4.82
CA GLN A 89 -16.31 0.26 -4.14
C GLN A 89 -15.43 1.28 -3.41
N ILE A 90 -15.09 0.97 -2.16
CA ILE A 90 -14.14 1.80 -1.38
C ILE A 90 -12.85 1.02 -1.21
N HIS A 91 -11.75 1.72 -1.44
CA HIS A 91 -10.40 1.23 -1.28
C HIS A 91 -9.79 1.90 -0.07
N PHE A 92 -9.49 1.12 0.97
CA PHE A 92 -8.78 1.57 2.16
C PHE A 92 -7.34 1.08 2.15
N PHE A 93 -6.46 1.92 2.67
CA PHE A 93 -5.02 1.73 2.72
C PHE A 93 -4.59 1.88 4.17
N ILE A 94 -3.97 0.85 4.74
CA ILE A 94 -3.58 0.84 6.15
C ILE A 94 -2.09 0.58 6.27
N ASN A 95 -1.40 1.44 7.02
CA ASN A 95 -0.03 1.23 7.46
C ASN A 95 0.08 1.38 9.00
N GLU A 96 1.30 1.28 9.53
CA GLU A 96 1.56 1.38 10.97
C GLU A 96 1.23 2.76 11.57
N TYR A 97 1.14 3.81 10.73
CA TYR A 97 0.92 5.19 11.16
C TYR A 97 -0.52 5.68 10.99
N GLY A 98 -1.34 4.99 10.19
CA GLY A 98 -2.72 5.40 9.96
C GLY A 98 -3.40 4.74 8.76
N GLY A 99 -4.54 5.34 8.41
CA GLY A 99 -5.37 4.92 7.29
C GLY A 99 -5.52 6.02 6.25
N ASP A 100 -5.72 5.62 5.00
CA ASP A 100 -6.06 6.49 3.87
C ASP A 100 -7.12 5.75 3.01
N PHE A 101 -7.88 6.47 2.19
CA PHE A 101 -8.91 5.85 1.37
C PHE A 101 -9.23 6.61 0.08
N THR A 102 -9.89 5.91 -0.83
CA THR A 102 -10.53 6.49 -2.02
C THR A 102 -11.69 5.60 -2.46
N ASP A 103 -12.75 6.19 -2.95
CA ASP A 103 -13.88 5.53 -3.61
C ASP A 103 -13.84 5.68 -5.14
N GLU A 104 -12.88 6.44 -5.66
CA GLU A 104 -12.65 6.66 -7.09
C GLU A 104 -11.28 6.12 -7.54
N TYR A 105 -10.95 4.91 -7.08
CA TYR A 105 -9.69 4.23 -7.35
C TYR A 105 -9.50 3.93 -8.85
N ILE A 106 -8.38 4.37 -9.42
CA ILE A 106 -7.94 3.95 -10.76
C ILE A 106 -6.80 2.95 -10.64
N VAL A 107 -5.66 3.35 -10.07
CA VAL A 107 -4.50 2.46 -9.93
C VAL A 107 -3.53 2.95 -8.86
N LEU A 108 -2.86 2.02 -8.17
CA LEU A 108 -1.80 2.30 -7.20
C LEU A 108 -0.46 1.72 -7.66
N ASN A 109 0.58 2.57 -7.69
CA ASN A 109 1.95 2.10 -7.71
C ASN A 109 2.36 1.65 -6.30
N LYS A 110 2.41 0.34 -6.08
CA LYS A 110 2.76 -0.25 -4.78
C LYS A 110 4.21 0.02 -4.33
N LYS A 111 5.11 0.41 -5.24
CA LYS A 111 6.53 0.66 -4.92
C LYS A 111 6.76 2.00 -4.23
N ASN A 112 6.05 3.04 -4.68
CA ASN A 112 6.20 4.41 -4.18
C ASN A 112 4.90 5.00 -3.61
N TYR A 113 3.87 4.17 -3.46
CA TYR A 113 2.55 4.53 -2.96
C TYR A 113 1.85 5.66 -3.73
N CYS A 114 2.17 5.82 -5.02
CA CYS A 114 1.48 6.77 -5.89
C CYS A 114 0.10 6.23 -6.28
N LEU A 115 -0.95 6.85 -5.74
CA LEU A 115 -2.34 6.58 -6.07
C LEU A 115 -2.81 7.51 -7.20
N ILE A 116 -3.45 6.91 -8.19
CA ILE A 116 -4.25 7.59 -9.20
C ILE A 116 -5.71 7.37 -8.87
N GLU A 117 -6.44 8.46 -8.77
CA GLU A 117 -7.87 8.48 -8.46
C GLU A 117 -8.57 9.56 -9.29
N SER A 118 -9.85 9.38 -9.58
CA SER A 118 -10.66 10.47 -10.14
C SER A 118 -11.41 11.24 -9.06
N ASP A 119 -11.99 12.35 -9.48
CA ASP A 119 -13.04 13.08 -8.78
C ASP A 119 -14.07 13.38 -9.85
N SER A 120 -15.10 12.54 -9.91
CA SER A 120 -16.10 12.56 -10.97
C SER A 120 -16.98 13.81 -10.90
N GLU A 121 -17.20 14.33 -9.70
CA GLU A 121 -17.89 15.60 -9.48
C GLU A 121 -17.10 16.77 -10.08
N LYS A 122 -15.80 16.87 -9.73
CA LYS A 122 -14.93 17.93 -10.25
C LYS A 122 -14.41 17.65 -11.65
N LYS A 123 -14.63 16.45 -12.20
CA LYS A 123 -14.18 16.02 -13.53
C LYS A 123 -12.66 16.14 -13.67
N PHE A 124 -11.92 15.63 -12.70
CA PHE A 124 -10.46 15.56 -12.75
C PHE A 124 -9.95 14.14 -12.46
N ILE A 125 -8.77 13.83 -12.97
CA ILE A 125 -7.95 12.71 -12.49
C ILE A 125 -6.75 13.30 -11.76
N TYR A 126 -6.48 12.79 -10.56
CA TYR A 126 -5.39 13.22 -9.71
C TYR A 126 -4.36 12.12 -9.51
N ALA A 127 -3.15 12.55 -9.20
CA ALA A 127 -2.13 11.74 -8.55
C ALA A 127 -1.91 12.25 -7.13
N ARG A 128 -1.71 11.34 -6.18
CA ARG A 128 -1.25 11.66 -4.82
C ARG A 128 -0.46 10.51 -4.24
N ILE A 129 0.47 10.83 -3.35
CA ILE A 129 1.15 9.81 -2.54
C ILE A 129 0.18 9.45 -1.41
N LEU A 130 -0.07 8.15 -1.17
CA LEU A 130 -0.87 7.70 -0.03
C LEU A 130 -0.29 8.26 1.28
N PHE A 131 -1.17 8.58 2.23
CA PHE A 131 -0.87 9.25 3.49
C PHE A 131 -0.31 10.67 3.32
N GLY A 132 -0.17 11.15 2.08
CA GLY A 132 0.11 12.53 1.72
C GLY A 132 -1.16 13.23 1.25
N GLY A 133 -1.51 14.34 1.90
CA GLY A 133 -2.74 15.09 1.55
C GLY A 133 -2.67 15.86 0.21
N LYS A 134 -1.50 15.93 -0.43
CA LYS A 134 -1.30 16.75 -1.64
C LYS A 134 -1.70 15.99 -2.90
N LYS A 135 -2.72 16.50 -3.61
CA LYS A 135 -3.15 16.02 -4.92
C LYS A 135 -2.53 16.87 -6.05
N GLU A 136 -2.14 16.24 -7.14
CA GLU A 136 -1.68 16.86 -8.39
C GLU A 136 -2.69 16.52 -9.49
N VAL A 137 -3.26 17.53 -10.15
CA VAL A 137 -4.16 17.33 -11.29
C VAL A 137 -3.34 16.77 -12.45
N LEU A 138 -3.72 15.60 -12.96
CA LEU A 138 -3.14 15.03 -14.17
C LEU A 138 -3.96 15.37 -15.40
N ILE A 139 -5.29 15.28 -15.28
CA ILE A 139 -6.23 15.33 -16.41
C ILE A 139 -7.46 16.14 -16.04
N ASN A 140 -7.92 16.98 -16.97
CA ASN A 140 -9.23 17.61 -16.93
C ASN A 140 -10.20 16.84 -17.83
N LEU A 141 -11.15 16.14 -17.23
CA LEU A 141 -12.12 15.31 -17.94
C LEU A 141 -13.18 16.13 -18.71
N ARG A 142 -13.11 17.47 -18.63
CA ARG A 142 -13.90 18.38 -19.49
C ARG A 142 -13.27 18.60 -20.86
N ASP A 143 -12.00 18.22 -21.05
CA ASP A 143 -11.34 18.39 -22.33
C ASP A 143 -12.00 17.51 -23.39
N LYS A 144 -12.08 18.01 -24.63
CA LYS A 144 -12.86 17.36 -25.71
C LYS A 144 -12.45 15.92 -25.97
N GLU A 145 -11.18 15.57 -25.72
CA GLU A 145 -10.66 14.20 -25.87
C GLU A 145 -11.38 13.19 -24.94
N TYR A 146 -11.92 13.63 -23.82
CA TYR A 146 -12.63 12.78 -22.85
C TYR A 146 -14.15 12.74 -23.05
N ASN A 147 -14.67 13.43 -24.08
CA ASN A 147 -16.09 13.37 -24.41
C ASN A 147 -16.53 11.98 -24.91
N VAL A 148 -15.60 11.12 -25.31
CA VAL A 148 -15.88 9.74 -25.74
C VAL A 148 -16.20 8.80 -24.56
N LEU A 149 -15.84 9.17 -23.33
CA LEU A 149 -15.98 8.28 -22.16
C LEU A 149 -17.46 8.01 -21.81
N PRO A 150 -17.87 6.74 -21.58
CA PRO A 150 -19.27 6.38 -21.41
C PRO A 150 -19.81 6.69 -20.01
N SER A 151 -19.01 6.52 -18.95
CA SER A 151 -19.55 6.51 -17.58
C SER A 151 -20.08 7.87 -17.12
N LYS A 152 -19.44 8.98 -17.54
CA LYS A 152 -19.77 10.41 -17.32
C LYS A 152 -19.99 10.91 -15.88
N LEU A 153 -20.44 10.05 -14.98
CA LEU A 153 -20.76 10.25 -13.56
C LEU A 153 -19.84 9.44 -12.65
N ASN A 154 -19.18 8.42 -13.20
CA ASN A 154 -18.20 7.59 -12.51
C ASN A 154 -17.01 7.40 -13.45
N TYR A 155 -16.08 8.35 -13.49
CA TYR A 155 -14.96 8.26 -14.43
C TYR A 155 -13.96 7.18 -14.05
N TYR A 156 -13.79 6.84 -12.76
CA TYR A 156 -12.79 5.83 -12.38
C TYR A 156 -13.06 4.48 -13.06
N SER A 157 -14.33 4.10 -13.26
CA SER A 157 -14.68 2.81 -13.89
C SER A 157 -14.23 2.71 -15.35
N ASP A 158 -14.10 3.82 -16.07
CA ASP A 158 -13.58 3.80 -17.43
C ASP A 158 -12.07 3.47 -17.44
N PHE A 159 -11.34 3.80 -16.37
CA PHE A 159 -9.88 3.73 -16.30
C PHE A 159 -9.32 2.58 -15.42
N ASN A 160 -10.08 2.07 -14.45
CA ASN A 160 -9.55 1.22 -13.37
C ASN A 160 -9.21 -0.23 -13.77
N GLU A 161 -9.65 -0.68 -14.94
CA GLU A 161 -9.46 -2.05 -15.39
C GLU A 161 -8.08 -2.27 -16.04
N MET A 162 -7.66 -1.32 -16.89
CA MET A 162 -6.47 -1.49 -17.73
C MET A 162 -5.31 -0.55 -17.39
N SER A 163 -5.52 0.45 -16.54
CA SER A 163 -4.46 1.39 -16.17
C SER A 163 -3.40 0.73 -15.29
N PHE A 164 -2.13 1.01 -15.55
CA PHE A 164 -1.01 0.43 -14.81
C PHE A 164 0.20 1.36 -14.72
N PHE A 165 1.14 1.03 -13.82
CA PHE A 165 2.45 1.67 -13.77
C PHE A 165 3.51 0.77 -14.40
N ASP A 166 4.36 1.34 -15.25
CA ASP A 166 5.51 0.62 -15.79
C ASP A 166 6.68 0.55 -14.79
N GLU A 167 7.74 -0.15 -15.18
CA GLU A 167 8.94 -0.33 -14.35
C GLU A 167 9.66 0.98 -14.02
N ASN A 168 9.48 2.01 -14.85
CA ASN A 168 10.05 3.34 -14.69
C ASN A 168 9.13 4.28 -13.87
N ASN A 169 8.07 3.75 -13.27
CA ASN A 169 7.05 4.49 -12.54
C ASN A 169 6.26 5.49 -13.40
N ASN A 170 6.22 5.31 -14.73
CA ASN A 170 5.29 6.06 -15.57
C ASN A 170 3.91 5.40 -15.50
N LEU A 171 2.88 6.24 -15.50
CA LEU A 171 1.50 5.80 -15.55
C LEU A 171 1.09 5.61 -17.01
N HIS A 172 0.59 4.43 -17.33
CA HIS A 172 -0.19 4.15 -18.53
C HIS A 172 -1.67 4.25 -18.14
N LEU A 173 -2.26 5.43 -18.40
CA LEU A 173 -3.65 5.73 -18.08
C LEU A 173 -4.51 5.36 -19.29
N ILE A 174 -5.29 4.29 -19.14
CA ILE A 174 -6.01 3.66 -20.24
C ILE A 174 -7.50 3.66 -19.90
N ALA A 175 -8.29 4.35 -20.72
CA ALA A 175 -9.74 4.21 -20.68
C ALA A 175 -10.19 3.13 -21.67
N ASN A 176 -11.08 2.26 -21.23
CA ASN A 176 -11.66 1.24 -22.09
C ASN A 176 -13.17 1.14 -21.92
N ASP A 177 -13.83 0.59 -22.93
CA ASP A 177 -15.24 0.23 -22.92
C ASP A 177 -15.37 -1.21 -23.44
N TYR A 178 -15.54 -2.16 -22.51
CA TYR A 178 -15.57 -3.60 -22.79
C TYR A 178 -14.39 -4.09 -23.67
N GLY A 179 -13.18 -3.65 -23.33
CA GLY A 179 -11.93 -4.01 -24.03
C GLY A 179 -11.60 -3.14 -25.25
N LYS A 180 -12.51 -2.25 -25.68
CA LYS A 180 -12.20 -1.25 -26.70
C LYS A 180 -11.48 -0.07 -26.06
N ILE A 181 -10.23 0.17 -26.47
CA ILE A 181 -9.47 1.33 -25.98
C ILE A 181 -10.08 2.62 -26.53
N LEU A 182 -10.47 3.51 -25.62
CA LEU A 182 -11.00 4.84 -25.92
C LEU A 182 -9.95 5.93 -25.77
N VAL A 183 -9.11 5.80 -24.73
CA VAL A 183 -8.02 6.73 -24.42
C VAL A 183 -6.82 5.91 -23.98
N ASN A 184 -5.62 6.31 -24.42
CA ASN A 184 -4.36 5.79 -23.90
C ASN A 184 -3.37 6.95 -23.76
N LYS A 185 -2.97 7.25 -22.52
CA LYS A 185 -2.08 8.37 -22.20
C LYS A 185 -0.98 7.93 -21.26
N VAL A 186 0.27 8.21 -21.63
CA VAL A 186 1.42 7.97 -20.76
C VAL A 186 1.76 9.24 -20.00
N VAL A 187 1.74 9.19 -18.68
CA VAL A 187 2.12 10.29 -17.79
C VAL A 187 3.41 9.92 -17.08
N LYS A 188 4.47 10.70 -17.32
CA LYS A 188 5.78 10.45 -16.70
C LYS A 188 5.75 10.80 -15.22
N ASN A 189 6.09 9.82 -14.38
CA ASN A 189 6.24 9.93 -12.93
C ASN A 189 5.20 10.87 -12.26
N PRO A 190 3.91 10.48 -12.26
CA PRO A 190 2.81 11.39 -11.93
C PRO A 190 2.78 11.85 -10.47
N CYS A 191 3.36 11.07 -9.55
CA CYS A 191 3.58 11.52 -8.19
C CYS A 191 5.00 12.06 -8.08
N LYS A 192 5.15 13.37 -8.23
CA LYS A 192 6.42 14.03 -7.90
C LYS A 192 6.66 13.88 -6.40
N SER A 193 7.74 13.21 -6.02
CA SER A 193 8.32 13.35 -4.69
C SER A 193 8.63 14.83 -4.50
N LYS A 194 7.91 15.50 -3.61
CA LYS A 194 8.34 16.79 -3.09
C LYS A 194 9.37 16.55 -2.00
#